data_AF-A0A5N5KY21-F1
#
_entry.id   AF-A0A5N5KY21-F1
#
_cell.length_a   1.000
_cell.length_b   1.000
_cell.length_c   1.000
_cell.angle_alpha   90.00
_cell.angle_beta   90.00
_cell.angle_gamma   90.00
#
_symmetry.space_group_name_H-M   'P 1'
#
loop_
_entity.id
_entity.type
_entity.pdbx_description
1 polymer ?
#
loop_
_entity_poly.entity_id
_entity_poly.type
_entity_poly.pdbx_seq_one_letter_code
_entity_poly.pdbx_strand_id
1 'polypeptide(L)'
;MFSIIPFLLLLPAATLGSIIPALPARGLIEDRAASAVSPNKTCGLTGAGLSNGYTCPESDACCSQYGFCGTGDSFCLTSAGCQAAYSNNTRTTCQAPRSGTTVSVDGTCGTTGAGKAGYRCPATGATCCSAYGFCGNTTDHCSVANGCQAGFGTCARATKMAKLF
;
A
#
# COMPACT_ATOMS: atom_id res chain seq x y z
N MET A 1 31.21 74.94 16.12
CA MET A 1 31.30 75.93 15.04
C MET A 1 31.08 75.18 13.73
N PHE A 2 29.99 75.50 13.03
CA PHE A 2 29.54 74.97 11.72
C PHE A 2 29.20 73.46 11.68
N SER A 3 27.95 73.03 11.80
CA SER A 3 26.78 73.28 10.94
C SER A 3 27.00 72.86 9.49
N ILE A 4 26.60 71.63 9.16
CA ILE A 4 26.18 71.19 7.81
C ILE A 4 25.22 70.00 7.95
N ILE A 5 23.94 70.33 8.09
CA ILE A 5 22.83 69.60 7.44
C ILE A 5 23.00 69.90 5.95
N PRO A 6 22.96 68.92 5.02
CA PRO A 6 21.71 68.80 4.26
C PRO A 6 21.41 67.45 3.60
N PHE A 7 20.20 67.42 3.03
CA PHE A 7 19.71 66.51 1.99
C PHE A 7 19.18 65.14 2.42
N LEU A 8 18.08 65.26 3.18
CA LEU A 8 16.84 64.53 2.93
C LEU A 8 16.54 64.44 1.41
N LEU A 9 16.95 63.35 0.77
CA LEU A 9 16.52 62.97 -0.58
C LEU A 9 15.26 62.11 -0.43
N LEU A 10 14.11 62.78 -0.58
CA LEU A 10 12.81 62.16 -0.83
C LEU A 10 12.88 61.35 -2.13
N LEU A 11 12.98 60.03 -2.01
CA LEU A 11 12.69 59.12 -3.11
C LEU A 11 11.17 59.10 -3.33
N PRO A 12 10.68 59.34 -4.55
CA PRO A 12 9.26 59.19 -4.84
C PRO A 12 8.89 57.71 -4.74
N ALA A 13 7.86 57.41 -3.95
CA ALA A 13 7.24 56.10 -3.93
C ALA A 13 6.67 55.79 -5.32
N ALA A 14 7.43 55.05 -6.12
CA ALA A 14 6.92 54.44 -7.33
C ALA A 14 5.88 53.39 -6.92
N THR A 15 4.61 53.73 -7.08
CA THR A 15 3.51 52.78 -7.02
C THR A 15 3.70 51.76 -8.13
N LEU A 16 4.23 50.59 -7.79
CA LEU A 16 4.22 49.41 -8.65
C LEU A 16 2.78 48.92 -8.78
N GLY A 17 2.04 49.58 -9.68
CA GLY A 17 0.77 49.12 -10.21
C GLY A 17 1.01 47.89 -11.09
N SER A 18 0.57 46.74 -10.59
CA SER A 18 -0.07 45.63 -11.29
C SER A 18 0.44 45.26 -12.69
N ILE A 19 1.20 44.16 -12.80
CA ILE A 19 0.84 43.03 -13.68
C ILE A 19 1.49 41.77 -13.10
N ILE A 20 0.79 41.06 -12.20
CA ILE A 20 1.12 39.65 -12.00
C ILE A 20 0.52 38.97 -13.22
N PRO A 21 1.29 38.43 -14.18
CA PRO A 21 0.72 37.47 -15.10
C PRO A 21 0.17 36.37 -14.20
N ALA A 22 -1.15 36.23 -14.14
CA ALA A 22 -1.75 35.05 -13.57
C ALA A 22 -1.11 33.88 -14.30
N LEU A 23 -0.13 33.24 -13.65
CA LEU A 23 0.31 31.93 -14.08
C LEU A 23 -0.99 31.14 -14.19
N PRO A 24 -1.27 30.50 -15.34
CA PRO A 24 -2.36 29.54 -15.35
C PRO A 24 -2.10 28.63 -14.17
N ALA A 25 -3.10 28.50 -13.30
CA ALA A 25 -3.04 27.56 -12.20
C ALA A 25 -2.60 26.25 -12.83
N ARG A 26 -1.32 25.89 -12.62
CA ARG A 26 -0.77 24.61 -13.03
C ARG A 26 -1.58 23.65 -12.20
N GLY A 27 -2.60 23.09 -12.83
CA GLY A 27 -3.41 22.03 -12.26
C GLY A 27 -2.45 20.98 -11.71
N LEU A 28 -2.75 20.47 -10.53
CA LEU A 28 -2.08 19.32 -9.94
C LEU A 28 -2.42 18.04 -10.72
N ILE A 29 -2.24 18.06 -12.03
CA ILE A 29 -2.12 16.88 -12.86
C ILE A 29 -0.76 16.99 -13.54
N GLU A 30 0.26 16.49 -12.83
CA GLU A 30 1.44 15.99 -13.53
C GLU A 30 0.91 14.85 -14.40
N ASP A 31 0.60 15.20 -15.65
CA ASP A 31 0.15 14.31 -16.71
C ASP A 31 1.34 13.39 -17.02
N ARG A 32 1.55 12.41 -16.13
CA ARG A 32 2.37 11.24 -16.42
C ARG A 32 1.73 10.67 -17.66
N ALA A 33 2.39 10.88 -18.81
CA ALA A 33 2.02 10.29 -20.10
C ALA A 33 1.36 8.94 -19.82
N ALA A 34 0.04 8.87 -20.00
CA ALA A 34 -0.77 7.75 -19.56
C ALA A 34 -0.07 6.50 -20.04
N SER A 35 0.60 5.80 -19.12
CA SER A 35 1.50 4.74 -19.51
C SER A 35 0.65 3.73 -20.26
N ALA A 36 1.00 3.49 -21.53
CA ALA A 36 0.10 2.81 -22.45
C ALA A 36 -0.36 1.47 -21.87
N VAL A 37 -1.54 1.01 -22.27
CA VAL A 37 -2.02 -0.30 -21.83
C VAL A 37 -1.05 -1.37 -22.33
N SER A 38 -0.65 -2.26 -21.43
CA SER A 38 0.35 -3.28 -21.68
C SER A 38 -0.05 -4.20 -22.85
N PRO A 39 0.81 -4.33 -23.88
CA PRO A 39 0.55 -5.22 -25.01
C PRO A 39 0.82 -6.71 -24.69
N ASN A 40 1.54 -6.99 -23.61
CA ASN A 40 2.08 -8.33 -23.29
C ASN A 40 1.93 -8.70 -21.81
N LYS A 41 1.05 -8.01 -21.07
CA LYS A 41 0.82 -8.18 -19.63
C LYS A 41 2.04 -7.87 -18.74
N THR A 42 3.11 -7.24 -19.25
CA THR A 42 4.14 -6.66 -18.38
C THR A 42 3.82 -5.21 -18.07
N CYS A 43 4.11 -4.78 -16.84
CA CYS A 43 3.68 -3.48 -16.34
C CYS A 43 4.69 -2.87 -15.37
N GLY A 44 4.57 -1.56 -15.19
CA GLY A 44 5.39 -0.82 -14.25
C GLY A 44 6.86 -0.76 -14.58
N LEU A 45 7.65 -0.42 -13.57
CA LEU A 45 9.09 -0.15 -13.72
C LEU A 45 9.96 -1.14 -12.97
N THR A 46 9.37 -2.13 -12.31
CA THR A 46 10.10 -3.19 -11.60
C THR A 46 9.84 -4.55 -12.26
N GLY A 47 10.72 -5.52 -12.03
CA GLY A 47 10.59 -6.87 -12.56
C GLY A 47 10.46 -6.90 -14.09
N ALA A 48 9.46 -7.61 -14.61
CA ALA A 48 9.27 -7.76 -16.06
C ALA A 48 8.87 -6.46 -16.79
N GLY A 49 8.53 -5.40 -16.06
CA GLY A 49 8.16 -4.10 -16.62
C GLY A 49 9.32 -3.15 -16.93
N LEU A 50 10.55 -3.48 -16.50
CA LEU A 50 11.78 -2.65 -16.35
C LEU A 50 12.23 -1.71 -17.50
N SER A 51 11.40 -1.40 -18.51
CA SER A 51 11.77 -0.46 -19.59
C SER A 51 10.61 0.33 -20.21
N ASN A 52 9.34 -0.01 -19.92
CA ASN A 52 8.21 0.58 -20.67
C ASN A 52 7.15 1.24 -19.80
N GLY A 53 7.13 0.95 -18.49
CA GLY A 53 6.21 1.60 -17.56
C GLY A 53 4.73 1.32 -17.84
N TYR A 54 4.38 0.35 -18.68
CA TYR A 54 2.99 0.11 -19.11
C TYR A 54 2.00 -0.02 -17.94
N THR A 55 0.75 0.41 -18.17
CA THR A 55 -0.37 0.14 -17.26
C THR A 55 -1.05 -1.17 -17.63
N CYS A 56 -1.74 -1.77 -16.66
CA CYS A 56 -2.49 -2.98 -16.92
C CYS A 56 -3.87 -2.75 -17.56
N PRO A 57 -4.31 -3.64 -18.46
CA PRO A 57 -5.66 -3.61 -19.01
C PRO A 57 -6.71 -3.88 -17.92
N GLU A 58 -7.95 -3.47 -18.15
CA GLU A 58 -9.03 -3.61 -17.16
C GLU A 58 -9.29 -5.06 -16.73
N SER A 59 -9.08 -6.03 -17.64
CA SER A 59 -9.24 -7.46 -17.34
C SER A 59 -8.27 -7.97 -16.28
N ASP A 60 -7.12 -7.31 -16.12
CA ASP A 60 -5.99 -7.71 -15.28
C ASP A 60 -5.40 -6.49 -14.58
N ALA A 61 -6.29 -5.73 -13.94
CA ALA A 61 -6.07 -4.34 -13.58
C ALA A 61 -4.85 -4.08 -12.66
N CYS A 62 -4.35 -5.08 -11.95
CA CYS A 62 -3.32 -4.90 -10.93
C CYS A 62 -1.92 -5.25 -11.45
N CYS A 63 -0.99 -4.32 -11.28
CA CYS A 63 0.42 -4.55 -11.58
C CYS A 63 1.15 -5.07 -10.33
N SER A 64 1.55 -6.34 -10.33
CA SER A 64 2.27 -6.95 -9.20
C SER A 64 3.67 -6.34 -9.00
N GLN A 65 4.29 -6.56 -7.83
CA GLN A 65 5.68 -6.16 -7.58
C GLN A 65 6.70 -6.72 -8.60
N TYR A 66 6.34 -7.81 -9.27
CA TYR A 66 7.17 -8.50 -10.25
C TYR A 66 6.98 -7.98 -11.68
N GLY A 67 6.15 -6.95 -11.88
CA GLY A 67 5.97 -6.31 -13.18
C GLY A 67 5.06 -7.08 -14.13
N PHE A 68 4.10 -7.83 -13.59
CA PHE A 68 3.07 -8.54 -14.36
C PHE A 68 1.67 -8.07 -13.98
N CYS A 69 0.81 -7.94 -14.99
CA CYS A 69 -0.61 -7.68 -14.84
C CYS A 69 -1.37 -8.93 -14.40
N GLY A 70 -2.33 -8.74 -13.50
CA GLY A 70 -3.22 -9.80 -13.08
C GLY A 70 -4.36 -9.29 -12.21
N THR A 71 -5.06 -10.24 -11.60
CA THR A 71 -6.14 -9.99 -10.64
C THR A 71 -5.89 -10.77 -9.36
N GLY A 72 -6.67 -10.46 -8.32
CA GLY A 72 -6.59 -11.15 -7.03
C GLY A 72 -5.50 -10.63 -6.11
N ASP A 73 -5.47 -11.19 -4.90
CA ASP A 73 -4.74 -10.64 -3.77
C ASP A 73 -3.22 -10.52 -3.99
N SER A 74 -2.60 -11.50 -4.66
CA SER A 74 -1.16 -11.47 -4.97
C SER A 74 -0.75 -10.36 -5.94
N PHE A 75 -1.69 -9.83 -6.71
CA PHE A 75 -1.44 -8.72 -7.65
C PHE A 75 -1.93 -7.40 -7.07
N CYS A 76 -3.09 -7.40 -6.42
CA CYS A 76 -3.83 -6.20 -6.06
C CYS A 76 -3.54 -5.71 -4.64
N LEU A 77 -2.95 -6.52 -3.77
CA LEU A 77 -2.65 -6.06 -2.41
C LEU A 77 -1.41 -5.16 -2.38
N THR A 78 -1.53 -4.02 -1.71
CA THR A 78 -0.39 -3.12 -1.49
C THR A 78 0.73 -3.79 -0.68
N SER A 79 0.36 -4.68 0.24
CA SER A 79 1.27 -5.54 1.01
C SER A 79 1.89 -6.67 0.19
N ALA A 80 1.32 -7.04 -0.96
CA ALA A 80 1.95 -7.90 -1.98
C ALA A 80 2.74 -7.06 -3.01
N GLY A 81 2.93 -5.77 -2.74
CA GLY A 81 3.70 -4.85 -3.57
C GLY A 81 3.03 -4.43 -4.87
N CYS A 82 1.68 -4.36 -4.90
CA CYS A 82 0.92 -3.80 -6.01
C CYS A 82 1.45 -2.39 -6.39
N GLN A 83 1.84 -2.22 -7.65
CA GLN A 83 2.36 -0.97 -8.19
C GLN A 83 1.21 -0.05 -8.60
N ALA A 84 0.75 0.80 -7.68
CA ALA A 84 -0.46 1.63 -7.89
C ALA A 84 -0.37 2.58 -9.09
N ALA A 85 0.83 3.07 -9.44
CA ALA A 85 1.02 3.94 -10.60
C ALA A 85 0.85 3.24 -11.95
N TYR A 86 0.85 1.91 -11.96
CA TYR A 86 0.86 1.06 -13.16
C TYR A 86 -0.27 0.03 -13.16
N SER A 87 -1.05 0.01 -12.08
CA SER A 87 -2.36 -0.63 -12.05
C SER A 87 -3.37 0.32 -12.69
N ASN A 88 -4.50 -0.20 -13.20
CA ASN A 88 -5.55 0.58 -13.86
C ASN A 88 -5.76 1.95 -13.18
N ASN A 89 -5.93 3.01 -13.99
CA ASN A 89 -6.05 4.42 -13.60
C ASN A 89 -7.21 4.74 -12.63
N THR A 90 -8.03 3.76 -12.24
CA THR A 90 -8.87 3.92 -11.06
C THR A 90 -8.01 3.76 -9.79
N ARG A 91 -7.90 4.85 -9.02
CA ARG A 91 -7.11 5.01 -7.78
C ARG A 91 -7.45 4.01 -6.65
N THR A 92 -8.28 3.02 -6.93
CA THR A 92 -8.82 2.01 -6.00
C THR A 92 -8.44 0.59 -6.42
N THR A 93 -7.58 0.41 -7.43
CA THR A 93 -7.18 -0.91 -7.93
C THR A 93 -6.25 -1.65 -6.97
N CYS A 94 -5.19 -1.00 -6.49
CA CYS A 94 -4.38 -1.55 -5.41
C CYS A 94 -5.05 -1.28 -4.06
N GLN A 95 -5.23 -2.31 -3.23
CA GLN A 95 -5.95 -2.20 -1.97
C GLN A 95 -5.16 -2.78 -0.80
N ALA A 96 -5.44 -2.30 0.41
CA ALA A 96 -4.92 -2.92 1.62
C ALA A 96 -5.69 -4.22 1.93
N PRO A 97 -5.07 -5.19 2.63
CA PRO A 97 -5.77 -6.36 3.11
C PRO A 97 -6.94 -5.96 4.01
N ARG A 98 -8.08 -6.63 3.84
CA ARG A 98 -9.22 -6.49 4.74
C ARG A 98 -8.98 -7.40 5.95
N SER A 99 -8.87 -6.75 7.11
CA SER A 99 -8.59 -7.40 8.39
C SER A 99 -9.54 -8.57 8.67
N GLY A 100 -8.96 -9.74 8.92
CA GLY A 100 -9.68 -10.99 9.25
C GLY A 100 -10.32 -11.70 8.06
N THR A 101 -10.30 -11.13 6.86
CA THR A 101 -10.94 -11.74 5.67
C THR A 101 -9.96 -12.03 4.54
N THR A 102 -8.97 -11.17 4.31
CA THR A 102 -7.97 -11.37 3.26
C THR A 102 -7.00 -12.48 3.67
N VAL A 103 -6.81 -13.46 2.80
CA VAL A 103 -5.92 -14.60 3.07
C VAL A 103 -4.47 -14.15 2.94
N SER A 104 -3.62 -14.61 3.85
CA SER A 104 -2.18 -14.34 3.82
C SER A 104 -1.55 -14.79 2.51
N VAL A 105 -0.67 -13.95 1.97
CA VAL A 105 0.11 -14.22 0.75
C VAL A 105 1.56 -14.61 1.05
N ASP A 106 2.01 -14.43 2.29
CA ASP A 106 3.40 -14.61 2.73
C ASP A 106 3.53 -15.46 4.01
N GLY A 107 2.41 -15.99 4.52
CA GLY A 107 2.35 -16.76 5.75
C GLY A 107 2.23 -15.92 7.03
N THR A 108 2.26 -14.59 6.94
CA THR A 108 1.99 -13.71 8.09
C THR A 108 0.48 -13.54 8.33
N CYS A 109 0.08 -13.34 9.58
CA CYS A 109 -1.33 -13.20 9.94
C CYS A 109 -1.52 -12.34 11.19
N GLY A 110 -2.75 -11.83 11.36
CA GLY A 110 -3.10 -11.12 12.57
C GLY A 110 -2.77 -9.63 12.53
N THR A 111 -2.80 -9.06 13.73
CA THR A 111 -2.49 -7.65 14.00
C THR A 111 -1.33 -7.47 14.97
N THR A 112 -0.70 -8.56 15.42
CA THR A 112 0.42 -8.57 16.35
C THR A 112 1.57 -9.43 15.83
N GLY A 113 2.78 -9.22 16.36
CA GLY A 113 3.97 -9.92 15.92
C GLY A 113 4.39 -9.52 14.50
N ALA A 114 4.70 -10.51 13.65
CA ALA A 114 5.09 -10.30 12.26
C ALA A 114 3.91 -9.89 11.36
N GLY A 115 2.70 -10.39 11.63
CA GLY A 115 1.50 -10.01 10.89
C GLY A 115 0.80 -8.82 11.54
N LYS A 116 0.94 -7.65 10.92
CA LYS A 116 0.26 -6.40 11.32
C LYS A 116 -0.77 -5.93 10.31
N ALA A 117 -0.79 -6.54 9.12
CA ALA A 117 -1.65 -6.16 8.01
C ALA A 117 -3.08 -6.71 8.13
N GLY A 118 -3.38 -7.54 9.14
CA GLY A 118 -4.72 -8.09 9.35
C GLY A 118 -5.04 -9.32 8.49
N TYR A 119 -4.04 -9.98 7.92
CA TYR A 119 -4.27 -11.22 7.17
C TYR A 119 -4.83 -12.33 8.04
N ARG A 120 -5.72 -13.15 7.48
CA ARG A 120 -6.07 -14.45 8.05
C ARG A 120 -5.29 -15.58 7.40
N CYS A 121 -5.19 -16.68 8.13
CA CYS A 121 -4.61 -17.90 7.62
C CYS A 121 -5.52 -18.63 6.62
N PRO A 122 -4.93 -19.46 5.74
CA PRO A 122 -5.68 -20.30 4.80
C PRO A 122 -6.63 -21.24 5.53
N ALA A 123 -7.67 -21.70 4.83
CA ALA A 123 -8.68 -22.58 5.40
C ALA A 123 -8.17 -24.02 5.63
N THR A 124 -7.07 -24.40 5.00
CA THR A 124 -6.44 -25.74 5.09
C THR A 124 -4.93 -25.62 5.29
N GLY A 125 -4.30 -26.69 5.76
CA GLY A 125 -2.85 -26.71 6.01
C GLY A 125 -2.49 -25.94 7.28
N ALA A 126 -2.04 -24.69 7.13
CA ALA A 126 -1.60 -23.80 8.20
C ALA A 126 -2.74 -22.86 8.63
N THR A 127 -3.74 -23.39 9.35
CA THR A 127 -5.02 -22.73 9.59
C THR A 127 -5.05 -21.78 10.79
N CYS A 128 -4.05 -21.85 11.67
CA CYS A 128 -4.01 -21.13 12.93
C CYS A 128 -3.08 -19.93 12.84
N CYS A 129 -3.51 -18.79 13.38
CA CYS A 129 -2.68 -17.61 13.48
C CYS A 129 -2.04 -17.52 14.87
N SER A 130 -0.72 -17.69 14.96
CA SER A 130 -0.01 -17.67 16.25
C SER A 130 0.04 -16.27 16.87
N ALA A 131 0.37 -16.18 18.16
CA ALA A 131 0.63 -14.90 18.84
C ALA A 131 1.75 -14.08 18.15
N TYR A 132 2.69 -14.78 17.52
CA TYR A 132 3.83 -14.20 16.80
C TYR A 132 3.48 -13.73 15.38
N GLY A 133 2.23 -13.93 14.95
CA GLY A 133 1.72 -13.41 13.68
C GLY A 133 2.10 -14.25 12.46
N PHE A 134 2.19 -15.58 12.64
CA PHE A 134 2.44 -16.54 11.57
C PHE A 134 1.38 -17.62 11.49
N CYS A 135 1.07 -18.02 10.27
CA CYS A 135 0.21 -19.15 10.00
C CYS A 135 0.93 -20.47 10.24
N GLY A 136 0.29 -21.36 10.99
CA GLY A 136 0.75 -22.73 11.21
C GLY A 136 -0.35 -23.64 11.69
N ASN A 137 0.01 -24.85 12.09
CA ASN A 137 -0.93 -25.89 12.52
C ASN A 137 -0.47 -26.67 13.76
N THR A 138 0.64 -26.26 14.38
CA THR A 138 1.10 -26.87 15.64
C THR A 138 0.33 -26.30 16.82
N THR A 139 0.40 -26.98 17.97
CA THR A 139 -0.20 -26.51 19.23
C THR A 139 0.20 -25.06 19.56
N ASP A 140 1.44 -24.67 19.29
CA ASP A 140 1.91 -23.30 19.55
C ASP A 140 1.26 -22.25 18.66
N HIS A 141 0.79 -22.64 17.47
CA HIS A 141 0.05 -21.75 16.59
C HIS A 141 -1.43 -21.73 16.95
N CYS A 142 -2.00 -22.88 17.31
CA CYS A 142 -3.44 -23.06 17.44
C CYS A 142 -3.99 -22.85 18.84
N SER A 143 -3.20 -23.05 19.88
CA SER A 143 -3.68 -22.97 21.26
C SER A 143 -4.06 -21.53 21.63
N VAL A 144 -5.30 -21.35 22.11
CA VAL A 144 -5.72 -20.08 22.71
C VAL A 144 -4.82 -19.71 23.90
N ALA A 145 -4.31 -20.70 24.66
CA ALA A 145 -3.40 -20.47 25.77
C ALA A 145 -2.03 -19.94 25.32
N ASN A 146 -1.62 -20.25 24.09
CA ASN A 146 -0.37 -19.76 23.51
C ASN A 146 -0.59 -18.47 22.69
N GLY A 147 -1.76 -17.85 22.81
CA GLY A 147 -2.09 -16.57 22.21
C GLY A 147 -2.50 -16.63 20.73
N CYS A 148 -3.07 -17.75 20.28
CA CYS A 148 -3.67 -17.83 18.94
C CYS A 148 -4.68 -16.70 18.70
N GLN A 149 -4.58 -16.03 17.55
CA GLN A 149 -5.38 -14.85 17.18
C GLN A 149 -6.68 -15.26 16.49
N ALA A 150 -7.77 -15.43 17.25
CA ALA A 150 -9.03 -16.04 16.79
C ALA A 150 -9.76 -15.32 15.64
N GLY A 151 -9.48 -14.03 15.40
CA GLY A 151 -10.02 -13.29 14.24
C GLY A 151 -9.28 -13.58 12.93
N PHE A 152 -8.16 -14.30 12.99
CA PHE A 152 -7.21 -14.46 11.89
C PHE A 152 -6.83 -15.92 11.64
N GLY A 153 -7.40 -16.87 12.38
CA GLY A 153 -7.19 -18.30 12.17
C GLY A 153 -8.07 -19.15 13.08
N THR A 154 -8.01 -20.46 12.88
CA THR A 154 -8.80 -21.44 13.64
C THR A 154 -8.10 -21.77 14.94
N CYS A 155 -8.43 -21.08 16.03
CA CYS A 155 -7.84 -21.35 17.33
C CYS A 155 -8.51 -22.52 18.06
N ALA A 156 -7.70 -23.50 18.46
CA ALA A 156 -8.13 -24.56 19.33
C ALA A 156 -8.23 -24.04 20.77
N ARG A 157 -9.44 -24.09 21.35
CA ARG A 157 -9.54 -24.08 22.80
C ARG A 157 -8.79 -25.31 23.30
N ALA A 158 -7.97 -25.15 24.34
CA ALA A 158 -7.58 -26.29 25.14
C ALA A 158 -8.88 -26.89 25.70
N THR A 159 -9.45 -27.88 25.03
CA THR A 159 -10.35 -28.80 25.69
C THR A 159 -9.52 -29.31 26.84
N LYS A 160 -9.91 -28.94 28.07
CA LYS A 160 -9.46 -29.69 29.25
C LYS A 160 -9.69 -31.13 28.84
N MET A 161 -8.60 -31.88 28.62
CA MET A 161 -8.69 -33.31 28.52
C MET A 161 -9.43 -33.69 29.80
N ALA A 162 -10.71 -34.04 29.67
CA ALA A 162 -11.43 -34.68 30.74
C ALA A 162 -10.57 -35.91 30.98
N LYS A 163 -9.78 -35.86 32.05
CA LYS A 163 -9.03 -36.97 32.58
C LYS A 163 -10.11 -37.98 32.95
N LEU A 164 -10.47 -38.81 31.99
CA LEU A 164 -11.22 -40.02 32.23
C LEU A 164 -10.29 -40.85 33.10
N PHE A 165 -10.69 -40.93 34.37
CA PHE A 165 -10.12 -41.78 35.39
C PHE A 165 -10.10 -43.22 34.93
#